data_AF-A0A2E4G5D1-F1
#
_entry.id   AF-A0A2E4G5D1-F1
#
_cell.length_a   1.000
_cell.length_b   1.000
_cell.length_c   1.000
_cell.angle_alpha   90.00
_cell.angle_beta   90.00
_cell.angle_gamma   90.00
#
_symmetry.space_group_name_H-M   'P 1'
#
loop_
_entity.id
_entity.type
_entity.pdbx_description
1 polymer ?
#
loop_
_entity_poly.entity_id
_entity_poly.type
_entity_poly.pdbx_seq_one_letter_code
_entity_poly.pdbx_strand_id
1 'polypeptide(L)'
;MRTKNKAHFVLFSIVSLLASGSYSQQNTVLPDYPNNYTMYENLVKMPDNRSMGSGNAIDVDSQGNIWVFERCGGNQGACSENDVDPVLKFSPDGEVLTSFGAGMFVWPHGIVVDDDDNLWIIDAGVIDGEKGNQIFKFSQNGEILIELGQPGIRGDSPDLFNEPSDLAIGADGSLYVIDGHISPESNHRVLHLTSEGDYIEEWGSQGYGPLEFEGLHAIAVDSQGKMYVGDRTNNRLQILSPTGELLAIWAHFGRPSGIRIHDDMLYVVDSESRAAEGQYGYNPGWHRGIYVGTLDGVVTDFIPDPNPHDATSFPEGIAVDDNGVIWGASVGDQKVTKYMRN
;
A
#
# COMPACT_ATOMS: atom_id res chain seq x y z
N MET A 1 70.00 -31.47 -12.54
CA MET A 1 70.62 -30.13 -12.69
C MET A 1 69.53 -29.09 -12.70
N ARG A 2 69.70 -28.03 -11.91
CA ARG A 2 68.75 -26.91 -11.75
C ARG A 2 68.57 -26.13 -13.06
N THR A 3 67.33 -25.80 -13.42
CA THR A 3 67.02 -24.59 -14.18
C THR A 3 65.85 -23.88 -13.51
N LYS A 4 66.14 -22.67 -13.01
CA LYS A 4 65.18 -21.75 -12.39
C LYS A 4 64.47 -20.99 -13.51
N ASN A 5 63.16 -21.11 -13.64
CA ASN A 5 62.35 -20.14 -14.38
C ASN A 5 62.06 -18.94 -13.49
N LYS A 6 62.52 -17.76 -13.89
CA LYS A 6 62.17 -16.48 -13.28
C LYS A 6 60.79 -16.06 -13.80
N ALA A 7 59.77 -16.09 -12.94
CA ALA A 7 58.51 -15.44 -13.22
C ALA A 7 58.68 -13.91 -13.10
N HIS A 8 58.32 -13.17 -14.15
CA HIS A 8 58.16 -11.72 -14.10
C HIS A 8 56.88 -11.39 -13.34
N PHE A 9 56.99 -10.68 -12.21
CA PHE A 9 55.86 -10.01 -11.59
C PHE A 9 55.61 -8.70 -12.34
N VAL A 10 54.52 -8.63 -13.10
CA VAL A 10 53.98 -7.36 -13.60
C VAL A 10 53.09 -6.80 -12.51
N LEU A 11 53.50 -5.69 -11.90
CA LEU A 11 52.72 -4.95 -10.93
C LEU A 11 51.62 -4.19 -11.72
N PHE A 12 50.39 -4.73 -11.74
CA PHE A 12 49.23 -3.94 -12.15
C PHE A 12 48.80 -3.09 -10.97
N SER A 13 49.17 -1.80 -10.99
CA SER A 13 48.57 -0.80 -10.11
C SER A 13 47.10 -0.66 -10.48
N ILE A 14 46.22 -1.31 -9.71
CA ILE A 14 44.78 -1.04 -9.76
C ILE A 14 44.58 0.33 -9.10
N VAL A 15 44.49 1.36 -9.93
CA VAL A 15 43.93 2.65 -9.50
C VAL A 15 42.45 2.41 -9.30
N SER A 16 42.03 2.27 -8.04
CA SER A 16 40.63 2.34 -7.66
C SER A 16 40.11 3.73 -7.98
N LEU A 17 39.44 3.87 -9.12
CA LEU A 17 38.51 4.98 -9.33
C LEU A 17 37.39 4.80 -8.30
N LEU A 18 37.43 5.60 -7.24
CA LEU A 18 36.22 5.92 -6.48
C LEU A 18 35.31 6.70 -7.43
N ALA A 19 34.45 5.98 -8.15
CA ALA A 19 33.28 6.59 -8.76
C ALA A 19 32.38 7.00 -7.60
N SER A 20 32.43 8.28 -7.23
CA SER A 20 31.34 8.91 -6.50
C SER A 20 30.12 8.85 -7.42
N GLY A 21 29.31 7.79 -7.24
CA GLY A 21 28.01 7.68 -7.88
C GLY A 21 27.14 8.80 -7.34
N SER A 22 27.03 9.89 -8.11
CA SER A 22 25.97 10.87 -7.92
C SER A 22 24.66 10.18 -8.27
N TYR A 23 24.02 9.59 -7.27
CA TYR A 23 22.63 9.15 -7.38
C TYR A 23 21.76 10.41 -7.52
N SER A 24 21.45 10.81 -8.75
CA SER A 24 20.36 11.74 -9.01
C SER A 24 19.05 10.97 -8.81
N GLN A 25 18.61 10.81 -7.56
CA GLN A 25 17.51 9.90 -7.20
C GLN A 25 16.12 10.40 -7.62
N GLN A 26 15.96 11.66 -8.01
CA GLN A 26 14.65 12.18 -8.41
C GLN A 26 14.78 13.43 -9.28
N ASN A 27 13.73 13.75 -10.03
CA ASN A 27 13.51 15.10 -10.53
C ASN A 27 13.39 16.04 -9.31
N THR A 28 14.04 17.21 -9.35
CA THR A 28 14.03 18.16 -8.22
C THR A 28 12.99 19.27 -8.39
N VAL A 29 12.35 19.35 -9.55
CA VAL A 29 11.29 20.32 -9.83
C VAL A 29 9.96 19.68 -9.48
N LEU A 30 9.41 20.02 -8.31
CA LEU A 30 8.08 19.57 -7.88
C LEU A 30 6.99 20.04 -8.86
N PRO A 31 5.85 19.34 -8.94
CA PRO A 31 4.72 19.82 -9.71
C PRO A 31 4.22 21.16 -9.15
N ASP A 32 3.68 22.02 -10.03
CA ASP A 32 3.18 23.35 -9.70
C ASP A 32 1.78 23.28 -9.06
N TYR A 33 1.69 22.55 -7.94
CA TYR A 33 0.53 22.45 -7.08
C TYR A 33 0.85 23.04 -5.71
N PRO A 34 -0.10 23.72 -5.06
CA PRO A 34 0.10 24.18 -3.69
C PRO A 34 0.27 22.99 -2.74
N ASN A 35 0.99 23.22 -1.64
CA ASN A 35 0.97 22.34 -0.49
C ASN A 35 0.31 23.08 0.67
N ASN A 36 -1.00 22.88 0.85
CA ASN A 36 -1.75 23.47 1.95
C ASN A 36 -1.79 22.57 3.19
N TYR A 37 -0.78 21.72 3.41
CA TYR A 37 -0.75 20.79 4.53
C TYR A 37 0.53 20.94 5.37
N THR A 38 0.40 20.70 6.66
CA THR A 38 1.50 20.55 7.61
C THR A 38 1.62 19.09 8.02
N MET A 39 2.84 18.54 7.93
CA MET A 39 3.16 17.16 8.31
C MET A 39 3.62 17.07 9.77
N TYR A 40 3.15 16.05 10.47
CA TYR A 40 3.53 15.68 11.83
C TYR A 40 3.98 14.21 11.86
N GLU A 41 5.01 13.92 12.66
CA GLU A 41 5.63 12.60 12.81
C GLU A 41 5.82 12.25 14.29
N ASN A 42 6.30 11.03 14.57
CA ASN A 42 6.51 10.49 15.93
C ASN A 42 5.20 10.45 16.74
N LEU A 43 4.14 10.00 16.07
CA LEU A 43 2.77 10.12 16.55
C LEU A 43 2.33 8.98 17.45
N VAL A 44 2.96 7.81 17.37
CA VAL A 44 2.51 6.60 18.07
C VAL A 44 3.64 6.02 18.91
N LYS A 45 3.27 5.40 20.03
CA LYS A 45 4.19 4.67 20.91
C LYS A 45 3.92 3.19 20.76
N MET A 46 4.88 2.44 20.24
CA MET A 46 4.72 1.01 20.04
C MET A 46 4.65 0.23 21.36
N PRO A 47 3.89 -0.89 21.42
CA PRO A 47 3.88 -1.77 22.58
C PRO A 47 5.26 -2.40 22.81
N ASP A 48 5.54 -2.78 24.05
CA ASP A 48 6.78 -3.46 24.46
C ASP A 48 8.10 -2.76 24.07
N ASN A 49 8.04 -1.47 23.76
CA ASN A 49 9.15 -0.67 23.21
C ASN A 49 9.75 -1.25 21.91
N ARG A 50 8.98 -2.03 21.14
CA ARG A 50 9.44 -2.53 19.84
C ARG A 50 9.41 -1.43 18.77
N SER A 51 10.17 -1.60 17.70
CA SER A 51 10.01 -0.75 16.52
C SER A 51 8.76 -1.16 15.73
N MET A 52 8.13 -0.18 15.07
CA MET A 52 7.12 -0.45 14.05
C MET A 52 7.78 -1.20 12.90
N GLY A 53 7.10 -2.19 12.31
CA GLY A 53 7.49 -2.73 11.02
C GLY A 53 7.10 -1.78 9.88
N SER A 54 7.17 -2.29 8.66
CA SER A 54 6.55 -1.64 7.52
C SER A 54 5.05 -1.53 7.78
N GLY A 55 4.57 -0.29 7.90
CA GLY A 55 3.16 0.02 8.05
C GLY A 55 2.63 0.42 6.69
N ASN A 56 2.05 -0.51 5.94
CA ASN A 56 1.43 -0.27 4.64
C ASN A 56 -0.10 -0.14 4.74
N ALA A 57 -0.65 -0.29 5.95
CA ALA A 57 -2.07 -0.27 6.23
C ALA A 57 -2.35 0.57 7.48
N ILE A 58 -3.19 1.58 7.31
CA ILE A 58 -3.67 2.46 8.37
C ILE A 58 -5.13 2.84 8.09
N ASP A 59 -5.94 2.90 9.15
CA ASP A 59 -7.27 3.50 9.10
C ASP A 59 -7.66 4.12 10.45
N VAL A 60 -8.77 4.84 10.50
CA VAL A 60 -9.22 5.56 11.70
C VAL A 60 -10.67 5.18 12.00
N ASP A 61 -10.95 4.88 13.27
CA ASP A 61 -12.31 4.54 13.70
C ASP A 61 -13.16 5.78 14.03
N SER A 62 -14.46 5.58 14.27
CA SER A 62 -15.43 6.66 14.55
C SER A 62 -15.11 7.50 15.81
N GLN A 63 -14.19 7.02 16.66
CA GLN A 63 -13.72 7.70 17.86
C GLN A 63 -12.38 8.42 17.64
N GLY A 64 -11.83 8.38 16.42
CA GLY A 64 -10.54 8.94 16.06
C GLY A 64 -9.36 8.08 16.49
N ASN A 65 -9.58 6.82 16.90
CA ASN A 65 -8.47 5.93 17.22
C ASN A 65 -7.80 5.47 15.92
N ILE A 66 -6.49 5.36 15.96
CA ILE A 66 -5.66 5.03 14.81
C ILE A 66 -5.44 3.52 14.82
N TRP A 67 -5.81 2.86 13.73
CA TRP A 67 -5.54 1.46 13.50
C TRP A 67 -4.40 1.30 12.51
N VAL A 68 -3.40 0.50 12.87
CA VAL A 68 -2.27 0.17 11.99
C VAL A 68 -2.19 -1.34 11.88
N PHE A 69 -2.00 -1.81 10.64
CA PHE A 69 -1.67 -3.21 10.36
C PHE A 69 -0.27 -3.26 9.75
N GLU A 70 0.69 -3.77 10.53
CA GLU A 70 2.12 -3.69 10.23
C GLU A 70 2.78 -5.06 10.09
N ARG A 71 3.93 -5.12 9.42
CA ARG A 71 4.62 -6.38 9.11
C ARG A 71 5.53 -6.86 10.25
N CYS A 72 4.95 -7.11 11.42
CA CYS A 72 5.55 -7.75 12.59
C CYS A 72 6.96 -7.22 12.99
N GLY A 73 7.17 -5.92 12.93
CA GLY A 73 8.44 -5.26 13.27
C GLY A 73 9.50 -5.26 12.15
N GLY A 74 9.16 -5.76 10.96
CA GLY A 74 10.06 -5.81 9.81
C GLY A 74 9.32 -5.54 8.50
N ASN A 75 9.71 -6.20 7.41
CA ASN A 75 9.04 -6.09 6.12
C ASN A 75 8.82 -7.51 5.55
N GLN A 76 9.51 -7.86 4.46
CA GLN A 76 9.35 -9.15 3.80
C GLN A 76 9.77 -10.31 4.69
N GLY A 77 8.84 -11.25 4.92
CA GLY A 77 9.05 -12.46 5.74
C GLY A 77 9.01 -12.25 7.25
N ALA A 78 8.86 -11.01 7.74
CA ALA A 78 9.00 -10.72 9.17
C ALA A 78 7.92 -11.39 10.05
N CYS A 79 6.68 -11.48 9.57
CA CYS A 79 5.58 -12.16 10.28
C CYS A 79 5.68 -13.69 10.27
N SER A 80 6.56 -14.27 9.44
CA SER A 80 6.88 -15.70 9.50
C SER A 80 7.96 -16.01 10.54
N GLU A 81 8.72 -14.99 10.96
CA GLU A 81 9.83 -15.12 11.90
C GLU A 81 9.51 -14.57 13.30
N ASN A 82 8.49 -13.71 13.42
CA ASN A 82 8.14 -13.03 14.66
C ASN A 82 6.61 -13.04 14.89
N ASP A 83 6.19 -13.65 15.99
CA ASP A 83 4.78 -13.73 16.42
C ASP A 83 4.39 -12.55 17.32
N VAL A 84 4.70 -11.32 16.93
CA VAL A 84 4.16 -10.13 17.60
C VAL A 84 2.79 -9.80 17.03
N ASP A 85 1.94 -9.13 17.81
CA ASP A 85 0.65 -8.63 17.33
C ASP A 85 0.84 -7.56 16.23
N PRO A 86 0.41 -7.81 14.98
CA PRO A 86 0.56 -6.86 13.89
C PRO A 86 -0.62 -5.89 13.76
N VAL A 87 -1.77 -6.18 14.38
CA VAL A 87 -2.93 -5.28 14.42
C VAL A 87 -2.83 -4.43 15.67
N LEU A 88 -2.70 -3.13 15.51
CA LEU A 88 -2.42 -2.18 16.58
C LEU A 88 -3.48 -1.09 16.60
N LYS A 89 -4.11 -0.88 17.76
CA LYS A 89 -4.97 0.27 18.03
C LYS A 89 -4.23 1.28 18.88
N PHE A 90 -4.18 2.53 18.44
CA PHE A 90 -3.69 3.66 19.21
C PHE A 90 -4.82 4.64 19.49
N SER A 91 -4.76 5.32 20.63
CA SER A 91 -5.62 6.47 20.91
C SER A 91 -5.32 7.61 19.92
N PRO A 92 -6.19 8.63 19.82
CA PRO A 92 -5.90 9.82 19.02
C PRO A 92 -4.58 10.53 19.41
N ASP A 93 -4.12 10.33 20.66
CA ASP A 93 -2.86 10.86 21.20
C ASP A 93 -1.66 9.92 21.00
N GLY A 94 -1.85 8.75 20.38
CA GLY A 94 -0.78 7.83 20.03
C GLY A 94 -0.40 6.78 21.08
N GLU A 95 -1.18 6.63 22.14
CA GLU A 95 -0.96 5.58 23.16
C GLU A 95 -1.58 4.26 22.70
N VAL A 96 -0.89 3.14 22.91
CA VAL A 96 -1.47 1.82 22.60
C VAL A 96 -2.70 1.58 23.46
N LEU A 97 -3.81 1.21 22.81
CA LEU A 97 -5.05 0.79 23.47
C LEU A 97 -5.19 -0.72 23.48
N THR A 98 -4.94 -1.37 22.34
CA THR A 98 -4.97 -2.82 22.21
C THR A 98 -4.12 -3.29 21.03
N SER A 99 -3.72 -4.55 21.05
CA SER A 99 -3.09 -5.24 19.94
C SER A 99 -3.54 -6.70 19.90
N PHE A 100 -3.58 -7.28 18.70
CA PHE A 100 -3.87 -8.71 18.51
C PHE A 100 -3.31 -9.22 17.17
N GLY A 101 -3.43 -10.53 16.94
CA GLY A 101 -3.10 -11.17 15.66
C GLY A 101 -1.73 -11.85 15.60
N ALA A 102 -1.03 -11.99 16.72
CA ALA A 102 0.25 -12.71 16.80
C ALA A 102 0.20 -14.08 16.11
N GLY A 103 1.13 -14.30 15.17
CA GLY A 103 1.28 -15.56 14.43
C GLY A 103 0.19 -15.86 13.40
N MET A 104 -0.83 -15.02 13.24
CA MET A 104 -1.95 -15.27 12.33
C MET A 104 -1.61 -14.98 10.86
N PHE A 105 -0.79 -13.96 10.60
CA PHE A 105 -0.59 -13.41 9.27
C PHE A 105 0.77 -13.78 8.66
N VAL A 106 0.92 -13.61 7.35
CA VAL A 106 2.18 -13.87 6.62
C VAL A 106 2.78 -12.58 6.06
N TRP A 107 1.97 -11.78 5.36
CA TRP A 107 2.37 -10.49 4.81
C TRP A 107 1.19 -9.50 4.87
N PRO A 108 1.02 -8.84 6.03
CA PRO A 108 0.06 -7.77 6.23
C PRO A 108 0.03 -6.77 5.07
N HIS A 109 -1.15 -6.56 4.45
CA HIS A 109 -1.31 -5.70 3.29
C HIS A 109 -2.27 -4.52 3.47
N GLY A 110 -3.56 -4.77 3.66
CA GLY A 110 -4.59 -3.73 3.70
C GLY A 110 -5.39 -3.73 5.01
N ILE A 111 -5.92 -2.57 5.36
CA ILE A 111 -6.87 -2.37 6.46
C ILE A 111 -7.94 -1.35 6.07
N VAL A 112 -9.19 -1.64 6.43
CA VAL A 112 -10.32 -0.71 6.32
C VAL A 112 -11.18 -0.83 7.57
N VAL A 113 -11.58 0.29 8.16
CA VAL A 113 -12.58 0.33 9.24
C VAL A 113 -13.94 0.60 8.62
N ASP A 114 -14.93 -0.24 8.94
CA ASP A 114 -16.31 -0.06 8.47
C ASP A 114 -17.14 0.85 9.38
N ASP A 115 -18.35 1.20 8.94
CA ASP A 115 -19.27 2.11 9.67
C ASP A 115 -19.69 1.57 11.06
N ASP A 116 -19.54 0.26 11.28
CA ASP A 116 -19.79 -0.41 12.57
C ASP A 116 -18.49 -0.55 13.40
N ASP A 117 -17.43 0.17 13.03
CA ASP A 117 -16.13 0.20 13.68
C ASP A 117 -15.36 -1.15 13.63
N ASN A 118 -15.77 -2.09 12.76
CA ASN A 118 -15.08 -3.35 12.55
C ASN A 118 -13.92 -3.19 11.55
N LEU A 119 -12.96 -4.10 11.60
CA LEU A 119 -11.77 -4.05 10.78
C LEU A 119 -11.80 -5.11 9.69
N TRP A 120 -11.73 -4.68 8.45
CA TRP A 120 -11.38 -5.53 7.32
C TRP A 120 -9.86 -5.53 7.16
N ILE A 121 -9.25 -6.71 7.22
CA ILE A 121 -7.79 -6.91 7.20
C ILE A 121 -7.43 -7.87 6.08
N ILE A 122 -6.40 -7.53 5.31
CA ILE A 122 -6.00 -8.26 4.10
C ILE A 122 -4.58 -8.77 4.24
N ASP A 123 -4.42 -10.09 4.25
CA ASP A 123 -3.12 -10.77 4.26
C ASP A 123 -2.76 -11.24 2.85
N ALA A 124 -1.87 -10.49 2.20
CA ALA A 124 -1.41 -10.79 0.85
C ALA A 124 -0.41 -11.96 0.80
N GLY A 125 0.21 -12.27 1.94
CA GLY A 125 1.24 -13.29 2.02
C GLY A 125 0.64 -14.68 2.14
N VAL A 126 1.41 -15.70 1.79
CA VAL A 126 0.97 -17.08 1.92
C VAL A 126 2.11 -18.02 2.29
N ILE A 127 1.80 -18.95 3.18
CA ILE A 127 2.60 -20.15 3.42
C ILE A 127 1.76 -21.31 2.91
N ASP A 128 2.21 -21.93 1.82
CA ASP A 128 1.44 -22.93 1.08
C ASP A 128 0.98 -24.08 1.97
N GLY A 129 -0.33 -24.30 2.02
CA GLY A 129 -0.99 -25.32 2.83
C GLY A 129 -1.08 -25.01 4.33
N GLU A 130 -0.67 -23.82 4.78
CA GLU A 130 -0.68 -23.45 6.20
C GLU A 130 -1.57 -22.22 6.50
N LYS A 131 -1.26 -21.04 5.95
CA LYS A 131 -1.97 -19.78 6.25
C LYS A 131 -1.75 -18.70 5.19
N GLY A 132 -2.56 -17.65 5.23
CA GLY A 132 -2.45 -16.46 4.37
C GLY A 132 -3.19 -16.59 3.04
N ASN A 133 -3.13 -15.54 2.21
CA ASN A 133 -4.02 -15.25 1.06
C ASN A 133 -5.49 -15.16 1.49
N GLN A 134 -5.75 -14.35 2.50
CA GLN A 134 -7.06 -14.28 3.15
C GLN A 134 -7.42 -12.85 3.51
N ILE A 135 -8.73 -12.62 3.62
CA ILE A 135 -9.32 -11.39 4.11
C ILE A 135 -10.16 -11.72 5.34
N PHE A 136 -10.04 -10.92 6.38
CA PHE A 136 -10.75 -11.12 7.64
C PHE A 136 -11.53 -9.87 8.01
N LYS A 137 -12.74 -10.05 8.54
CA LYS A 137 -13.44 -9.01 9.29
C LYS A 137 -13.27 -9.30 10.77
N PHE A 138 -12.77 -8.34 11.54
CA PHE A 138 -12.61 -8.42 12.99
C PHE A 138 -13.49 -7.41 13.71
N SER A 139 -14.01 -7.76 14.89
CA SER A 139 -14.46 -6.75 15.85
C SER A 139 -13.27 -5.98 16.42
N GLN A 140 -13.50 -4.81 17.03
CA GLN A 140 -12.44 -4.04 17.71
C GLN A 140 -11.74 -4.79 18.85
N ASN A 141 -12.35 -5.87 19.36
CA ASN A 141 -11.78 -6.71 20.40
C ASN A 141 -10.97 -7.89 19.86
N GLY A 142 -10.80 -8.00 18.54
CA GLY A 142 -10.04 -9.07 17.88
C GLY A 142 -10.82 -10.37 17.65
N GLU A 143 -12.14 -10.34 17.73
CA GLU A 143 -12.97 -11.50 17.37
C GLU A 143 -13.16 -11.56 15.86
N ILE A 144 -12.91 -12.71 15.23
CA ILE A 144 -13.17 -12.91 13.80
C ILE A 144 -14.69 -12.99 13.58
N LEU A 145 -15.20 -12.13 12.70
CA LEU A 145 -16.60 -12.06 12.28
C LEU A 145 -16.80 -12.71 10.91
N ILE A 146 -15.86 -12.50 9.98
CA ILE A 146 -15.86 -13.06 8.62
C ILE A 146 -14.44 -13.48 8.27
N GLU A 147 -14.31 -14.59 7.55
CA GLU A 147 -13.06 -15.07 6.96
C GLU A 147 -13.33 -15.43 5.50
N LEU A 148 -12.57 -14.81 4.59
CA LEU A 148 -12.66 -15.02 3.15
C LEU A 148 -11.33 -15.58 2.63
N GLY A 149 -11.41 -16.41 1.58
CA GLY A 149 -10.27 -17.16 1.09
C GLY A 149 -10.07 -18.47 1.86
N GLN A 150 -9.09 -19.26 1.44
CA GLN A 150 -8.73 -20.51 2.10
C GLN A 150 -7.27 -20.44 2.57
N PRO A 151 -6.97 -20.82 3.83
CA PRO A 151 -5.65 -20.63 4.41
C PRO A 151 -4.58 -21.40 3.64
N GLY A 152 -3.57 -20.68 3.14
CA GLY A 152 -2.44 -21.30 2.46
C GLY A 152 -2.74 -21.73 1.02
N ILE A 153 -3.87 -21.32 0.43
CA ILE A 153 -4.28 -21.74 -0.91
C ILE A 153 -4.38 -20.53 -1.82
N ARG A 154 -3.59 -20.53 -2.90
CA ARG A 154 -3.67 -19.58 -4.02
C ARG A 154 -4.72 -20.04 -5.02
N GLY A 155 -5.43 -19.11 -5.64
CA GLY A 155 -6.28 -19.41 -6.79
C GLY A 155 -6.97 -18.18 -7.37
N ASP A 156 -7.63 -18.40 -8.50
CA ASP A 156 -8.45 -17.42 -9.22
C ASP A 156 -9.94 -17.80 -9.22
N SER A 157 -10.34 -18.81 -8.44
CA SER A 157 -11.76 -19.09 -8.23
C SER A 157 -12.41 -17.98 -7.38
N PRO A 158 -13.74 -17.82 -7.44
CA PRO A 158 -14.45 -16.82 -6.65
C PRO A 158 -14.20 -16.81 -5.14
N ASP A 159 -13.80 -17.97 -4.59
CA ASP A 159 -13.56 -18.20 -3.16
C ASP A 159 -12.07 -18.25 -2.79
N LEU A 160 -11.17 -17.98 -3.75
CA LEU A 160 -9.72 -17.98 -3.55
C LEU A 160 -9.13 -16.64 -3.98
N PHE A 161 -8.00 -16.30 -3.37
CA PHE A 161 -7.22 -15.10 -3.70
C PHE A 161 -5.79 -15.49 -4.06
N ASN A 162 -5.07 -14.53 -4.64
CA ASN A 162 -3.64 -14.66 -4.87
C ASN A 162 -2.98 -13.29 -4.79
N GLU A 163 -2.43 -13.02 -3.60
CA GLU A 163 -1.87 -11.73 -3.19
C GLU A 163 -2.92 -10.59 -3.19
N PRO A 164 -4.06 -10.74 -2.49
CA PRO A 164 -5.02 -9.65 -2.36
C PRO A 164 -4.38 -8.47 -1.63
N SER A 165 -4.60 -7.24 -2.12
CA SER A 165 -3.83 -6.08 -1.66
C SER A 165 -4.68 -4.98 -1.00
N ASP A 166 -5.88 -4.69 -1.50
CA ASP A 166 -6.72 -3.64 -0.90
C ASP A 166 -8.20 -3.97 -1.04
N LEU A 167 -9.03 -3.30 -0.25
CA LEU A 167 -10.49 -3.43 -0.26
C LEU A 167 -11.11 -2.03 -0.14
N ALA A 168 -12.22 -1.80 -0.82
CA ALA A 168 -13.11 -0.68 -0.56
C ALA A 168 -14.53 -1.18 -0.29
N ILE A 169 -15.25 -0.46 0.57
CA ILE A 169 -16.64 -0.77 0.91
C ILE A 169 -17.54 0.23 0.18
N GLY A 170 -18.49 -0.29 -0.59
CA GLY A 170 -19.52 0.50 -1.25
C GLY A 170 -20.55 1.03 -0.25
N ALA A 171 -21.31 2.06 -0.65
CA ALA A 171 -22.34 2.66 0.20
C ALA A 171 -23.49 1.70 0.57
N ASP A 172 -23.62 0.57 -0.15
CA ASP A 172 -24.57 -0.51 0.14
C ASP A 172 -23.97 -1.64 0.99
N GLY A 173 -22.70 -1.51 1.41
CA GLY A 173 -21.94 -2.52 2.14
C GLY A 173 -21.23 -3.56 1.25
N SER A 174 -21.40 -3.50 -0.07
CA SER A 174 -20.69 -4.40 -1.00
C SER A 174 -19.18 -4.17 -0.94
N LEU A 175 -18.40 -5.22 -1.17
CA LEU A 175 -16.94 -5.19 -1.06
C LEU A 175 -16.32 -5.19 -2.45
N TYR A 176 -15.34 -4.32 -2.66
CA TYR A 176 -14.54 -4.26 -3.88
C TYR A 176 -13.09 -4.59 -3.53
N VAL A 177 -12.64 -5.77 -3.92
CA VAL A 177 -11.33 -6.30 -3.53
C VAL A 177 -10.38 -6.23 -4.70
N ILE A 178 -9.18 -5.71 -4.45
CA ILE A 178 -8.04 -5.87 -5.33
C ILE A 178 -7.41 -7.23 -5.05
N ASP A 179 -7.57 -8.15 -5.99
CA ASP A 179 -6.95 -9.47 -5.94
C ASP A 179 -5.77 -9.51 -6.93
N GLY A 180 -4.58 -9.25 -6.41
CA GLY A 180 -3.36 -9.07 -7.19
C GLY A 180 -2.34 -8.14 -6.53
N HIS A 181 -1.07 -8.37 -6.85
CA HIS A 181 0.06 -7.53 -6.46
C HIS A 181 1.18 -7.63 -7.51
N ILE A 182 2.44 -7.38 -7.15
CA ILE A 182 3.57 -7.29 -8.09
C ILE A 182 4.14 -8.64 -8.51
N SER A 183 3.71 -9.74 -7.90
CA SER A 183 4.18 -11.07 -8.30
C SER A 183 3.65 -11.41 -9.69
N PRO A 184 4.50 -11.93 -10.61
CA PRO A 184 4.06 -12.34 -11.94
C PRO A 184 2.99 -13.42 -11.94
N GLU A 185 2.91 -14.19 -10.84
CA GLU A 185 1.94 -15.28 -10.68
C GLU A 185 0.69 -14.82 -9.93
N SER A 186 0.58 -13.55 -9.51
CA SER A 186 -0.59 -13.01 -8.79
C SER A 186 -1.80 -12.83 -9.72
N ASN A 187 -2.97 -12.64 -9.12
CA ASN A 187 -4.17 -12.31 -9.88
C ASN A 187 -4.13 -10.86 -10.38
N HIS A 188 -5.02 -10.53 -11.32
CA HIS A 188 -5.07 -9.21 -11.97
C HIS A 188 -6.52 -8.75 -12.14
N ARG A 189 -7.28 -8.77 -11.04
CA ARG A 189 -8.72 -8.52 -11.05
C ARG A 189 -9.18 -7.63 -9.90
N VAL A 190 -10.29 -6.95 -10.13
CA VAL A 190 -11.14 -6.33 -9.12
C VAL A 190 -12.32 -7.28 -8.91
N LEU A 191 -12.49 -7.78 -7.69
CA LEU A 191 -13.64 -8.60 -7.29
C LEU A 191 -14.72 -7.72 -6.68
N HIS A 192 -15.98 -8.00 -7.01
CA HIS A 192 -17.15 -7.41 -6.37
C HIS A 192 -17.89 -8.50 -5.59
N LEU A 193 -18.01 -8.31 -4.27
CA LEU A 193 -18.61 -9.25 -3.33
C LEU A 193 -19.75 -8.57 -2.56
N THR A 194 -20.65 -9.36 -2.00
CA THR A 194 -21.64 -8.87 -1.01
C THR A 194 -20.95 -8.44 0.29
N SER A 195 -21.71 -7.80 1.19
CA SER A 195 -21.25 -7.48 2.56
C SER A 195 -20.83 -8.69 3.38
N GLU A 196 -21.32 -9.88 3.01
CA GLU A 196 -20.97 -11.16 3.63
C GLU A 196 -19.80 -11.86 2.92
N GLY A 197 -19.31 -11.30 1.81
CA GLY A 197 -18.20 -11.84 1.03
C GLY A 197 -18.60 -12.87 -0.04
N ASP A 198 -19.88 -12.98 -0.38
CA ASP A 198 -20.32 -13.82 -1.50
C ASP A 198 -19.99 -13.16 -2.84
N TYR A 199 -19.46 -13.94 -3.79
CA TYR A 199 -19.10 -13.46 -5.11
C TYR A 199 -20.30 -12.95 -5.92
N ILE A 200 -20.15 -11.78 -6.54
CA ILE A 200 -21.11 -11.19 -7.47
C ILE A 200 -20.54 -11.23 -8.89
N GLU A 201 -19.42 -10.54 -9.11
CA GLU A 201 -18.77 -10.40 -10.42
C GLU A 201 -17.30 -9.96 -10.27
N GLU A 202 -16.58 -9.91 -11.38
CA GLU A 202 -15.18 -9.47 -11.42
C GLU A 202 -14.85 -8.75 -12.72
N TRP A 203 -13.83 -7.90 -12.66
CA TRP A 203 -13.32 -7.19 -13.82
C TRP A 203 -11.81 -7.15 -13.83
N GLY A 204 -11.23 -7.27 -15.02
CA GLY A 204 -9.79 -7.17 -15.20
C GLY A 204 -9.17 -8.37 -15.88
N SER A 205 -8.00 -8.16 -16.43
CA SER A 205 -7.07 -9.21 -16.86
C SER A 205 -5.65 -8.67 -16.79
N GLN A 206 -4.64 -9.53 -16.87
CA GLN A 206 -3.26 -9.07 -16.94
C GLN A 206 -3.00 -8.24 -18.22
N GLY A 207 -2.26 -7.13 -18.10
CA GLY A 207 -1.74 -6.38 -19.24
C GLY A 207 -1.62 -4.87 -19.01
N TYR A 208 -1.61 -4.13 -20.11
CA TYR A 208 -1.27 -2.70 -20.16
C TYR A 208 -2.37 -1.84 -20.82
N GLY A 209 -3.37 -2.47 -21.41
CA GLY A 209 -4.50 -1.83 -22.06
C GLY A 209 -5.61 -1.37 -21.10
N PRO A 210 -6.70 -0.81 -21.65
CA PRO A 210 -7.94 -0.54 -20.93
C PRO A 210 -8.49 -1.79 -20.24
N LEU A 211 -8.83 -1.70 -18.94
CA LEU A 211 -9.24 -2.84 -18.08
C LEU A 211 -8.22 -3.97 -17.95
N GLU A 212 -7.01 -3.79 -18.46
CA GLU A 212 -5.90 -4.67 -18.16
C GLU A 212 -5.07 -4.06 -17.04
N PHE A 213 -4.54 -4.87 -16.14
CA PHE A 213 -3.81 -4.44 -14.97
C PHE A 213 -2.47 -5.14 -14.85
N GLU A 214 -1.51 -4.47 -14.20
CA GLU A 214 -0.23 -5.05 -13.83
C GLU A 214 0.15 -4.50 -12.44
N GLY A 215 0.28 -5.38 -11.45
CA GLY A 215 0.51 -4.95 -10.07
C GLY A 215 -0.55 -4.01 -9.54
N LEU A 216 -1.81 -4.46 -9.46
CA LEU A 216 -2.84 -3.74 -8.73
C LEU A 216 -2.43 -3.54 -7.26
N HIS A 217 -2.89 -2.46 -6.63
CA HIS A 217 -2.44 -2.17 -5.27
C HIS A 217 -3.45 -1.47 -4.37
N ALA A 218 -4.35 -0.66 -4.93
CA ALA A 218 -5.22 0.20 -4.13
C ALA A 218 -6.56 0.41 -4.80
N ILE A 219 -7.59 0.65 -4.01
CA ILE A 219 -8.93 0.98 -4.51
C ILE A 219 -9.66 1.95 -3.58
N ALA A 220 -10.48 2.82 -4.16
CA ALA A 220 -11.52 3.55 -3.43
C ALA A 220 -12.82 3.58 -4.24
N VAL A 221 -13.94 3.71 -3.55
CA VAL A 221 -15.28 3.78 -4.16
C VAL A 221 -15.95 5.07 -3.73
N ASP A 222 -16.51 5.82 -4.68
CA ASP A 222 -17.26 7.04 -4.37
C ASP A 222 -18.70 6.74 -3.96
N SER A 223 -19.41 7.77 -3.46
CA SER A 223 -20.82 7.67 -3.04
C SER A 223 -21.79 7.26 -4.16
N GLN A 224 -21.35 7.26 -5.42
CA GLN A 224 -22.11 6.83 -6.59
C GLN A 224 -21.74 5.40 -7.05
N GLY A 225 -20.81 4.72 -6.35
CA GLY A 225 -20.31 3.40 -6.70
C GLY A 225 -19.22 3.41 -7.79
N LYS A 226 -18.68 4.58 -8.16
CA LYS A 226 -17.56 4.65 -9.11
C LYS A 226 -16.30 4.16 -8.40
N MET A 227 -15.59 3.24 -9.03
CA MET A 227 -14.35 2.68 -8.50
C MET A 227 -13.15 3.43 -9.06
N TYR A 228 -12.17 3.72 -8.20
CA TYR A 228 -10.88 4.33 -8.53
C TYR A 228 -9.79 3.31 -8.24
N VAL A 229 -9.31 2.65 -9.28
CA VAL A 229 -8.42 1.48 -9.17
C VAL A 229 -6.97 1.89 -9.43
N GLY A 230 -6.10 1.63 -8.47
CA GLY A 230 -4.66 1.85 -8.53
C GLY A 230 -3.94 0.73 -9.28
N ASP A 231 -3.64 0.97 -10.55
CA ASP A 231 -2.86 0.09 -11.42
C ASP A 231 -1.39 0.49 -11.34
N ARG A 232 -0.75 0.07 -10.24
CA ARG A 232 0.50 0.64 -9.73
C ARG A 232 1.66 0.41 -10.69
N THR A 233 1.85 -0.77 -11.25
CA THR A 233 2.98 -1.01 -12.16
C THR A 233 2.81 -0.27 -13.49
N ASN A 234 1.56 -0.01 -13.89
CA ASN A 234 1.25 0.81 -15.06
C ASN A 234 1.22 2.33 -14.78
N ASN A 235 1.54 2.76 -13.55
CA ASN A 235 1.60 4.17 -13.13
C ASN A 235 0.32 4.95 -13.47
N ARG A 236 -0.86 4.37 -13.17
CA ARG A 236 -2.14 4.98 -13.52
C ARG A 236 -3.26 4.61 -12.57
N LEU A 237 -4.30 5.42 -12.59
CA LEU A 237 -5.62 5.05 -12.11
C LEU A 237 -6.49 4.61 -13.28
N GLN A 238 -7.30 3.58 -13.08
CA GLN A 238 -8.43 3.25 -13.96
C GLN A 238 -9.73 3.45 -13.19
N ILE A 239 -10.63 4.22 -13.79
CA ILE A 239 -11.87 4.65 -13.14
C ILE A 239 -13.01 3.87 -13.78
N LEU A 240 -13.73 3.09 -12.98
CA LEU A 240 -14.77 2.19 -13.44
C LEU A 240 -16.15 2.64 -12.95
N SER A 241 -17.18 2.41 -13.76
CA SER A 241 -18.57 2.57 -13.36
C SER A 241 -18.94 1.53 -12.30
N PRO A 242 -20.08 1.69 -11.59
CA PRO A 242 -20.56 0.68 -10.65
C PRO A 242 -20.78 -0.72 -11.27
N THR A 243 -20.89 -0.79 -12.60
CA THR A 243 -21.06 -2.04 -13.36
C THR A 243 -19.77 -2.47 -14.07
N GLY A 244 -18.62 -1.90 -13.68
CA GLY A 244 -17.29 -2.25 -14.21
C GLY A 244 -16.94 -1.70 -15.59
N GLU A 245 -17.74 -0.78 -16.15
CA GLU A 245 -17.39 -0.14 -17.41
C GLU A 245 -16.25 0.86 -17.20
N LEU A 246 -15.21 0.82 -18.03
CA LEU A 246 -14.13 1.81 -17.96
C LEU A 246 -14.62 3.20 -18.36
N LEU A 247 -14.51 4.15 -17.44
CA LEU A 247 -14.90 5.54 -17.63
C LEU A 247 -13.69 6.43 -17.99
N ALA A 248 -12.55 6.21 -17.35
CA ALA A 248 -11.35 7.00 -17.58
C ALA A 248 -10.06 6.26 -17.18
N ILE A 249 -8.94 6.71 -17.74
CA ILE A 249 -7.60 6.35 -17.31
C ILE A 249 -6.84 7.64 -17.00
N TRP A 250 -6.28 7.73 -15.80
CA TRP A 250 -5.52 8.90 -15.36
C TRP A 250 -4.09 8.50 -15.01
N ALA A 251 -3.13 9.08 -15.72
CA ALA A 251 -1.70 8.89 -15.45
C ALA A 251 -1.10 10.03 -14.62
N HIS A 252 -1.94 10.98 -14.16
CA HIS A 252 -1.48 12.23 -13.55
C HIS A 252 -1.53 12.29 -12.03
N PHE A 253 -1.76 11.15 -11.38
CA PHE A 253 -1.72 10.96 -9.92
C PHE A 253 -0.50 10.13 -9.49
N GLY A 254 0.60 10.20 -10.25
CA GLY A 254 1.85 9.48 -9.95
C GLY A 254 1.72 7.96 -10.12
N ARG A 255 2.33 7.22 -9.19
CA ARG A 255 2.33 5.76 -9.10
C ARG A 255 1.51 5.28 -7.89
N PRO A 256 0.21 4.98 -8.06
CA PRO A 256 -0.71 4.80 -6.94
C PRO A 256 -0.35 3.62 -6.04
N SER A 257 -0.13 3.89 -4.75
CA SER A 257 0.13 2.86 -3.72
C SER A 257 -0.90 2.86 -2.59
N GLY A 258 -1.69 3.93 -2.45
CA GLY A 258 -2.84 4.02 -1.57
C GLY A 258 -3.85 5.01 -2.13
N ILE A 259 -5.15 4.73 -2.00
CA ILE A 259 -6.23 5.59 -2.50
C ILE A 259 -7.32 5.68 -1.43
N ARG A 260 -7.76 6.90 -1.11
CA ARG A 260 -8.95 7.13 -0.28
C ARG A 260 -9.81 8.24 -0.85
N ILE A 261 -11.09 8.17 -0.55
CA ILE A 261 -12.07 9.20 -0.88
C ILE A 261 -12.71 9.67 0.43
N HIS A 262 -12.78 10.99 0.61
CA HIS A 262 -13.47 11.61 1.73
C HIS A 262 -14.00 12.98 1.27
N ASP A 263 -15.25 13.30 1.60
CA ASP A 263 -15.91 14.56 1.22
C ASP A 263 -15.76 14.93 -0.27
N ASP A 264 -15.99 13.96 -1.17
CA ASP A 264 -15.84 14.08 -2.63
C ASP A 264 -14.42 14.51 -3.09
N MET A 265 -13.42 14.33 -2.24
CA MET A 265 -12.00 14.51 -2.54
C MET A 265 -11.30 13.16 -2.63
N LEU A 266 -10.42 13.04 -3.62
CA LEU A 266 -9.56 11.89 -3.89
C LEU A 266 -8.16 12.15 -3.34
N TYR A 267 -7.63 11.19 -2.60
CA TYR A 267 -6.29 11.21 -2.03
C TYR A 267 -5.52 10.02 -2.58
N VAL A 268 -4.44 10.28 -3.31
CA VAL A 268 -3.64 9.24 -3.98
C VAL A 268 -2.20 9.34 -3.52
N VAL A 269 -1.70 8.26 -2.97
CA VAL A 269 -0.32 8.14 -2.52
C VAL A 269 0.56 7.62 -3.65
N ASP A 270 1.71 8.25 -3.80
CA ASP A 270 2.83 7.73 -4.59
C ASP A 270 4.03 7.55 -3.65
N SER A 271 4.32 6.30 -3.28
CA SER A 271 5.44 5.96 -2.40
C SER A 271 6.70 5.52 -3.14
N GLU A 272 6.65 5.39 -4.48
CA GLU A 272 7.63 4.57 -5.19
C GLU A 272 8.06 5.08 -6.58
N SER A 273 7.53 6.21 -7.08
CA SER A 273 8.02 6.82 -8.32
C SER A 273 9.52 7.11 -8.27
N ARG A 274 10.22 6.79 -9.38
CA ARG A 274 11.66 7.00 -9.58
C ARG A 274 11.98 7.47 -10.98
N ALA A 275 13.05 8.26 -11.11
CA ALA A 275 13.45 8.83 -12.39
C ALA A 275 14.45 7.98 -13.20
N ALA A 276 15.08 6.97 -12.60
CA ALA A 276 16.16 6.21 -13.26
C ALA A 276 15.61 5.05 -14.09
N GLU A 277 15.92 5.06 -15.38
CA GLU A 277 15.50 4.03 -16.34
C GLU A 277 15.93 2.63 -15.91
N GLY A 278 15.03 1.66 -16.05
CA GLY A 278 15.27 0.25 -15.70
C GLY A 278 15.19 -0.05 -14.20
N GLN A 279 14.90 0.93 -13.34
CA GLN A 279 14.64 0.68 -11.92
C GLN A 279 13.17 0.33 -11.66
N TYR A 280 12.94 -0.45 -10.61
CA TYR A 280 11.60 -0.61 -10.05
C TYR A 280 11.00 0.76 -9.71
N GLY A 281 9.72 0.96 -10.04
CA GLY A 281 9.04 2.24 -9.88
C GLY A 281 9.46 3.31 -10.89
N TYR A 282 10.07 2.96 -12.03
CA TYR A 282 10.40 3.92 -13.07
C TYR A 282 9.16 4.67 -13.56
N ASN A 283 9.12 5.97 -13.24
CA ASN A 283 8.04 6.89 -13.56
C ASN A 283 8.63 8.32 -13.72
N PRO A 284 9.35 8.59 -14.81
CA PRO A 284 10.11 9.82 -14.97
C PRO A 284 9.18 11.04 -15.02
N GLY A 285 9.55 12.09 -14.28
CA GLY A 285 8.77 13.33 -14.19
C GLY A 285 7.73 13.35 -13.05
N TRP A 286 7.52 12.22 -12.38
CA TRP A 286 6.62 12.11 -11.23
C TRP A 286 7.37 12.13 -9.90
N HIS A 287 6.65 12.52 -8.84
CA HIS A 287 7.20 12.72 -7.51
C HIS A 287 6.43 11.93 -6.47
N ARG A 288 7.17 11.30 -5.55
CA ARG A 288 6.59 10.66 -4.37
C ARG A 288 5.93 11.70 -3.48
N GLY A 289 4.78 11.36 -2.93
CA GLY A 289 3.93 12.28 -2.17
C GLY A 289 2.47 11.84 -2.12
N ILE A 290 1.60 12.71 -1.62
CA ILE A 290 0.15 12.56 -1.68
C ILE A 290 -0.40 13.60 -2.66
N TYR A 291 -1.06 13.12 -3.71
CA TYR A 291 -1.84 13.93 -4.63
C TYR A 291 -3.26 14.04 -4.08
N VAL A 292 -3.73 15.27 -3.87
CA VAL A 292 -5.11 15.55 -3.46
C VAL A 292 -5.83 16.16 -4.64
N GLY A 293 -6.99 15.63 -5.00
CA GLY A 293 -7.76 16.11 -6.14
C GLY A 293 -9.24 15.83 -6.02
N THR A 294 -9.99 16.29 -7.00
CA THR A 294 -11.44 16.08 -7.10
C THR A 294 -11.76 14.78 -7.82
N LEU A 295 -12.98 14.26 -7.64
CA LEU A 295 -13.47 13.02 -8.28
C LEU A 295 -13.60 13.10 -9.81
N ASP A 296 -13.46 14.27 -10.43
CA ASP A 296 -13.36 14.46 -11.89
C ASP A 296 -11.90 14.58 -12.39
N GLY A 297 -10.93 14.43 -11.49
CA GLY A 297 -9.51 14.26 -11.82
C GLY A 297 -8.69 15.54 -11.77
N VAL A 298 -9.17 16.63 -11.18
CA VAL A 298 -8.38 17.86 -11.00
C VAL A 298 -7.54 17.73 -9.73
N VAL A 299 -6.21 17.77 -9.85
CA VAL A 299 -5.31 17.84 -8.68
C VAL A 299 -5.35 19.28 -8.13
N THR A 300 -5.66 19.40 -6.84
CA THR A 300 -5.76 20.68 -6.13
C THR A 300 -4.55 20.94 -5.25
N ASP A 301 -3.95 19.89 -4.67
CA ASP A 301 -2.82 19.99 -3.76
C ASP A 301 -1.85 18.82 -3.95
N PHE A 302 -0.60 19.05 -3.60
CA PHE A 302 0.42 18.02 -3.56
C PHE A 302 1.24 18.13 -2.28
N ILE A 303 1.28 17.05 -1.51
CA ILE A 303 2.10 16.92 -0.30
C ILE A 303 3.34 16.11 -0.67
N PRO A 304 4.51 16.73 -0.90
CA PRO A 304 5.70 16.03 -1.35
C PRO A 304 6.26 15.14 -0.25
N ASP A 305 6.82 13.99 -0.64
CA ASP A 305 7.76 13.26 0.22
C ASP A 305 8.99 14.16 0.47
N PRO A 306 9.28 14.52 1.74
CA PRO A 306 10.36 15.45 2.06
C PRO A 306 11.75 14.84 1.91
N ASN A 307 11.87 13.51 1.89
CA ASN A 307 13.15 12.81 1.76
C ASN A 307 13.01 11.52 0.95
N PRO A 308 12.86 11.59 -0.38
CA PRO A 308 12.69 10.39 -1.21
C PRO A 308 13.97 9.55 -1.26
N HIS A 309 13.88 8.28 -0.86
CA HIS A 309 15.02 7.37 -0.79
C HIS A 309 14.60 5.91 -0.98
N ASP A 310 15.60 5.05 -1.24
CA ASP A 310 15.43 3.61 -1.34
C ASP A 310 14.26 3.17 -2.25
N ALA A 311 13.74 1.97 -2.00
CA ALA A 311 12.74 1.39 -2.85
C ALA A 311 11.37 2.08 -2.73
N THR A 312 11.03 2.36 -1.48
CA THR A 312 9.78 2.96 -1.02
C THR A 312 10.12 3.87 0.14
N SER A 313 9.55 5.07 0.12
CA SER A 313 9.62 6.06 1.19
C SER A 313 8.26 6.75 1.25
N PHE A 314 7.97 7.45 2.34
CA PHE A 314 6.67 8.06 2.56
C PHE A 314 5.56 7.02 2.84
N PRO A 315 4.35 7.46 3.24
CA PRO A 315 3.22 6.55 3.39
C PRO A 315 2.95 5.73 2.14
N GLU A 316 2.47 4.51 2.34
CA GLU A 316 1.82 3.66 1.33
C GLU A 316 0.35 3.48 1.72
N GLY A 317 0.11 3.14 2.99
CA GLY A 317 -1.22 3.17 3.57
C GLY A 317 -1.66 4.60 3.88
N ILE A 318 -2.91 4.91 3.58
CA ILE A 318 -3.52 6.22 3.80
C ILE A 318 -4.94 6.07 4.31
N ALA A 319 -5.32 6.98 5.22
CA ALA A 319 -6.68 7.17 5.69
C ALA A 319 -6.97 8.67 5.80
N VAL A 320 -8.25 9.03 5.75
CA VAL A 320 -8.70 10.41 5.96
C VAL A 320 -9.84 10.36 6.96
N ASP A 321 -9.66 11.01 8.11
CA ASP A 321 -10.70 11.03 9.14
C ASP A 321 -11.79 12.08 8.85
N ASP A 322 -12.88 12.04 9.64
CA ASP A 322 -14.05 12.93 9.51
C ASP A 322 -13.74 14.44 9.56
N ASN A 323 -12.55 14.83 10.02
CA ASN A 323 -12.11 16.23 10.06
C ASN A 323 -11.22 16.58 8.86
N GLY A 324 -11.08 15.69 7.88
CA GLY A 324 -10.21 15.83 6.71
C GLY A 324 -8.72 15.73 7.05
N VAL A 325 -8.35 15.18 8.21
CA VAL A 325 -6.95 14.90 8.54
C VAL A 325 -6.52 13.65 7.80
N ILE A 326 -5.38 13.74 7.11
CA ILE A 326 -4.79 12.60 6.43
C ILE A 326 -3.86 11.88 7.40
N TRP A 327 -4.02 10.57 7.52
CA TRP A 327 -3.13 9.68 8.26
C TRP A 327 -2.41 8.78 7.27
N GLY A 328 -1.10 8.61 7.48
CA GLY A 328 -0.27 7.81 6.60
C GLY A 328 0.61 6.85 7.38
N ALA A 329 0.73 5.61 6.91
CA ALA A 329 1.70 4.65 7.39
C ALA A 329 2.69 4.31 6.27
N SER A 330 3.98 4.36 6.60
CA SER A 330 5.08 4.19 5.64
C SER A 330 5.73 2.81 5.70
N VAL A 331 6.06 2.26 4.52
CA VAL A 331 6.75 0.97 4.38
C VAL A 331 8.22 1.08 4.73
N GLY A 332 8.95 1.98 4.05
CA GLY A 332 10.39 2.12 4.22
C GLY A 332 10.77 2.83 5.52
N ASP A 333 10.06 3.93 5.83
CA ASP A 333 10.33 4.73 7.02
C ASP A 333 9.77 4.14 8.32
N GLN A 334 8.87 3.14 8.22
CA GLN A 334 8.28 2.43 9.36
C GLN A 334 7.70 3.35 10.45
N LYS A 335 6.90 4.34 10.05
CA LYS A 335 6.31 5.34 10.94
C LYS A 335 4.87 5.67 10.56
N VAL A 336 4.14 6.23 11.53
CA VAL A 336 2.86 6.91 11.31
C VAL A 336 3.10 8.40 11.14
N THR A 337 2.42 8.99 10.18
CA THR A 337 2.45 10.40 9.83
C THR A 337 1.02 10.95 9.79
N LYS A 338 0.88 12.24 10.05
CA LYS A 338 -0.39 12.98 10.06
C LYS A 338 -0.21 14.26 9.27
N TYR A 339 -1.17 14.59 8.42
CA TYR A 339 -1.16 15.80 7.61
C TYR A 339 -2.44 16.58 7.88
N MET A 340 -2.28 17.82 8.34
CA MET A 340 -3.40 18.71 8.62
C MET A 340 -3.40 19.86 7.64
N ARG A 341 -4.59 20.23 7.15
CA ARG A 341 -4.76 21.39 6.27
C ARG A 341 -4.45 22.68 7.04
N ASN A 342 -3.74 23.61 6.40
CA ASN A 342 -3.27 24.90 6.93
C ASN A 342 -4.38 25.95 7.11
#